data_AF-A0A845U7X0-F1
#
_entry.id   AF-A0A845U7X0-F1
#
_cell.length_a   1.000
_cell.length_b   1.000
_cell.length_c   1.000
_cell.angle_alpha   90.00
_cell.angle_beta   90.00
_cell.angle_gamma   90.00
#
_symmetry.space_group_name_H-M   'P 1'
#
loop_
_entity.id
_entity.type
_entity.pdbx_description
1 polymer ?
#
loop_
_entity_poly.entity_id
_entity_poly.type
_entity_poly.pdbx_seq_one_letter_code
_entity_poly.pdbx_strand_id
1 'polypeptide(L)'
;MLASLLNFRRHIEDLRDKSRTSPYAFMWITLALSTLAIPMGYFSAYAPNAQHLSVWVLMVIAWVASLAGILYVGGMASWGLRRQTQKKSWGVPLPDEENTWLFRPGVWAGLAVGMLYQAVLLVLGTVLWLLLHIKLGLNIAGVSGAVGTVYTLTALTALYKIPKRFYLGRFVFAPLILISALGIALAIILGQIRNYDQAAKKHAEQSPARRQAVAPATAIRPPAPTGRFSETFSPDAPVLQEPHIPQTMPPRSLATVDQHCIGGLPMALPQHPAGLHSGTVTAFVPRRMAVSTIFRTQRAVHGFLSPEYMADQRVLVHPDGANPAMRLMVVVPAGMTVQIGQEADVAGAHASHRFACRYTPDLLVAPVGATPSAPSTDGGLTAQYTAEIMRKIYATWPAHFTQKLRCRLLINLNPDGTLRSSPMIEQPSGSDSFDNAAVEAVKKAAPFPLPAGLPYDKFSEVVLTLRSVS
;
A
#
# COMPACT_ATOMS: atom_id res chain seq x y z
N MET A 1 -18.04 2.21 -29.39
CA MET A 1 -18.11 1.35 -28.18
C MET A 1 -16.74 0.95 -27.66
N LEU A 2 -15.87 0.28 -28.44
CA LEU A 2 -14.53 -0.16 -28.00
C LEU A 2 -13.63 1.01 -27.52
N ALA A 3 -13.63 2.15 -28.22
CA ALA A 3 -12.88 3.35 -27.83
C ALA A 3 -13.37 3.96 -26.50
N SER A 4 -14.68 3.90 -26.22
CA SER A 4 -15.24 4.31 -24.92
C SER A 4 -14.81 3.37 -23.80
N LEU A 5 -14.76 2.06 -24.06
CA LEU A 5 -14.30 1.06 -23.08
C LEU A 5 -12.80 1.19 -22.77
N LEU A 6 -11.99 1.56 -23.76
CA LEU A 6 -10.55 1.81 -23.56
C LEU A 6 -10.27 3.11 -22.79
N ASN A 7 -11.01 4.18 -23.07
CA ASN A 7 -10.94 5.41 -22.26
C ASN A 7 -11.41 5.17 -20.82
N PHE A 8 -12.46 4.36 -20.66
CA PHE A 8 -12.97 3.98 -19.35
C PHE A 8 -11.95 3.19 -18.53
N ARG A 9 -11.27 2.22 -19.16
CA ARG A 9 -10.20 1.44 -18.52
C ARG A 9 -9.04 2.33 -18.07
N ARG A 10 -8.58 3.27 -18.91
CA ARG A 10 -7.53 4.22 -18.52
C ARG A 10 -7.92 5.08 -17.33
N HIS A 11 -9.19 5.50 -17.26
CA HIS A 11 -9.69 6.28 -16.12
C HIS A 11 -9.69 5.47 -14.81
N ILE A 12 -10.04 4.19 -14.87
CA ILE A 12 -9.96 3.29 -13.71
C ILE A 12 -8.51 3.05 -13.27
N GLU A 13 -7.59 2.85 -14.22
CA GLU A 13 -6.18 2.62 -13.91
C GLU A 13 -5.51 3.88 -13.30
N ASP A 14 -5.81 5.08 -13.82
CA ASP A 14 -5.33 6.35 -13.27
C ASP A 14 -5.90 6.62 -11.86
N LEU A 15 -7.19 6.33 -11.64
CA LEU A 15 -7.81 6.41 -10.31
C LEU A 15 -7.18 5.40 -9.34
N ARG A 16 -6.85 4.18 -9.79
CA ARG A 16 -6.18 3.16 -8.98
C ARG A 16 -4.80 3.62 -8.53
N ASP A 17 -4.02 4.21 -9.42
CA ASP A 17 -2.64 4.62 -9.10
C ASP A 17 -2.62 5.89 -8.23
N LYS A 18 -3.57 6.82 -8.43
CA LYS A 18 -3.82 7.95 -7.51
C LYS A 18 -4.33 7.49 -6.14
N SER A 19 -5.05 6.38 -6.07
CA SER A 19 -5.53 5.79 -4.82
C SER A 19 -4.40 5.20 -3.95
N ARG A 20 -3.26 4.85 -4.54
CA ARG A 20 -2.12 4.30 -3.79
C ARG A 20 -1.27 5.38 -3.11
N THR A 21 -1.38 6.62 -3.54
CA THR A 21 -0.45 7.70 -3.16
C THR A 21 -1.10 8.78 -2.29
N SER A 22 -2.42 8.76 -2.11
CA SER A 22 -3.16 9.80 -1.38
C SER A 22 -4.12 9.21 -0.33
N PRO A 23 -4.17 9.76 0.91
CA PRO A 23 -5.12 9.32 1.93
C PRO A 23 -6.60 9.59 1.55
N TYR A 24 -6.87 10.33 0.47
CA TYR A 24 -8.21 10.59 -0.07
C TYR A 24 -8.66 9.57 -1.12
N ALA A 25 -7.85 8.54 -1.38
CA ALA A 25 -8.11 7.42 -2.28
C ALA A 25 -9.51 6.81 -2.16
N PHE A 26 -9.98 6.60 -0.93
CA PHE A 26 -11.29 6.02 -0.65
C PHE A 26 -12.43 6.93 -1.13
N MET A 27 -12.29 8.24 -0.93
CA MET A 27 -13.26 9.24 -1.40
C MET A 27 -13.38 9.25 -2.92
N TRP A 28 -12.25 9.16 -3.64
CA TRP A 28 -12.24 9.16 -5.11
C TRP A 28 -12.80 7.86 -5.71
N ILE A 29 -12.51 6.70 -5.12
CA ILE A 29 -13.09 5.43 -5.56
C ILE A 29 -14.62 5.42 -5.33
N THR A 30 -15.06 5.96 -4.21
CA THR A 30 -16.49 5.99 -3.86
C THR A 30 -17.25 7.02 -4.71
N LEU A 31 -16.64 8.17 -4.99
CA LEU A 31 -17.16 9.16 -5.94
C LEU A 31 -17.25 8.55 -7.35
N ALA A 32 -16.21 7.87 -7.81
CA ALA A 32 -16.18 7.20 -9.12
C ALA A 32 -17.26 6.10 -9.25
N LEU A 33 -17.46 5.30 -8.20
CA LEU A 33 -18.53 4.30 -8.14
C LEU A 33 -19.93 4.93 -8.09
N SER A 34 -20.08 6.09 -7.45
CA SER A 34 -21.34 6.84 -7.45
C SER A 34 -21.63 7.50 -8.80
N THR A 35 -20.61 7.94 -9.54
CA THR A 35 -20.77 8.42 -10.93
C THR A 35 -20.98 7.29 -11.93
N LEU A 36 -20.59 6.06 -11.57
CA LEU A 36 -20.92 4.85 -12.33
C LEU A 36 -22.39 4.43 -12.20
N ALA A 37 -23.20 5.17 -11.44
CA ALA A 37 -24.64 5.19 -11.59
C ALA A 37 -25.03 5.83 -12.94
N ILE A 38 -24.73 5.09 -14.01
CA ILE A 38 -25.17 5.28 -15.39
C ILE A 38 -26.64 4.85 -15.66
N PRO A 39 -27.57 4.58 -14.69
CA PRO A 39 -28.97 4.44 -15.06
C PRO A 39 -29.56 5.68 -15.75
N MET A 40 -28.96 6.88 -15.58
CA MET A 40 -29.46 8.11 -16.20
C MET A 40 -29.50 8.07 -17.73
N GLY A 41 -28.51 7.45 -18.38
CA GLY A 41 -28.50 7.31 -19.84
C GLY A 41 -29.32 6.10 -20.31
N TYR A 42 -29.40 5.06 -19.49
CA TYR A 42 -30.06 3.81 -19.86
C TYR A 42 -31.60 3.90 -19.78
N PHE A 43 -32.14 4.63 -18.79
CA PHE A 43 -33.59 4.79 -18.63
C PHE A 43 -34.21 5.82 -19.59
N SER A 44 -33.48 6.88 -19.95
CA SER A 44 -33.98 7.87 -20.93
C SER A 44 -34.08 7.31 -22.34
N ALA A 45 -33.23 6.33 -22.69
CA ALA A 45 -33.21 5.71 -24.01
C ALA A 45 -34.35 4.69 -24.23
N TYR A 46 -34.89 4.08 -23.17
CA TYR A 46 -35.84 2.96 -23.29
C TYR A 46 -37.29 3.28 -22.91
N ALA A 47 -37.59 4.47 -22.39
CA ALA A 47 -38.96 4.87 -22.06
C ALA A 47 -39.20 6.38 -22.30
N PRO A 48 -39.19 6.85 -23.57
CA PRO A 48 -39.32 8.28 -23.90
C PRO A 48 -40.64 8.92 -23.43
N ASN A 49 -41.68 8.09 -23.19
CA ASN A 49 -43.00 8.55 -22.75
C ASN A 49 -43.25 8.40 -21.24
N ALA A 50 -42.30 7.86 -20.47
CA ALA A 50 -42.41 7.77 -19.01
C ALA A 50 -42.04 9.11 -18.36
N GLN A 51 -42.83 10.15 -18.61
CA GLN A 51 -42.71 11.48 -17.99
C GLN A 51 -43.24 11.50 -16.55
N HIS A 52 -43.04 10.43 -15.78
CA HIS A 52 -43.45 10.43 -14.38
C HIS A 52 -42.38 11.16 -13.56
N LEU A 53 -42.60 12.46 -13.36
CA LEU A 53 -41.86 13.36 -12.47
C LEU A 53 -41.49 12.67 -11.13
N SER A 54 -42.37 11.81 -10.62
CA SER A 54 -42.17 11.03 -9.38
C SER A 54 -40.96 10.08 -9.43
N VAL A 55 -40.67 9.44 -10.58
CA VAL A 55 -39.51 8.53 -10.73
C VAL A 55 -38.21 9.33 -10.71
N TRP A 56 -38.19 10.48 -11.38
CA TRP A 56 -37.05 11.39 -11.37
C TRP A 56 -36.77 11.94 -9.97
N VAL A 57 -37.81 12.37 -9.26
CA VAL A 57 -37.68 12.87 -7.88
C VAL A 57 -37.14 11.77 -6.95
N LEU A 58 -37.66 10.55 -7.03
CA LEU A 58 -37.17 9.42 -6.21
C LEU A 58 -35.71 9.07 -6.53
N MET A 59 -35.31 9.11 -7.81
CA MET A 59 -33.91 8.88 -8.21
C MET A 59 -32.98 9.97 -7.67
N VAL A 60 -33.37 11.25 -7.78
CA VAL A 60 -32.56 12.36 -7.27
C VAL A 60 -32.43 12.25 -5.75
N ILE A 61 -33.50 11.95 -5.03
CA ILE A 61 -33.47 11.74 -3.58
C ILE A 61 -32.53 10.59 -3.21
N ALA A 62 -32.61 9.45 -3.89
CA ALA A 62 -31.74 8.30 -3.64
C ALA A 62 -30.26 8.61 -3.92
N TRP A 63 -29.98 9.39 -4.96
CA TRP A 63 -28.63 9.82 -5.30
C TRP A 63 -28.07 10.78 -4.25
N VAL A 64 -28.83 11.81 -3.86
CA VAL A 64 -28.44 12.77 -2.82
C VAL A 64 -28.22 12.06 -1.47
N ALA A 65 -29.09 11.14 -1.09
CA ALA A 65 -28.93 10.35 0.13
C ALA A 65 -27.65 9.48 0.12
N SER A 66 -27.33 8.89 -1.03
CA SER A 66 -26.09 8.11 -1.20
C SER A 66 -24.86 9.00 -1.07
N LEU A 67 -24.87 10.18 -1.68
CA LEU A 67 -23.79 11.16 -1.61
C LEU A 67 -23.58 11.67 -0.18
N ALA A 68 -24.66 11.97 0.54
CA ALA A 68 -24.61 12.36 1.95
C ALA A 68 -24.01 11.26 2.83
N GLY A 69 -24.37 9.99 2.60
CA GLY A 69 -23.78 8.85 3.32
C GLY A 69 -22.27 8.69 3.08
N ILE A 70 -21.83 8.85 1.83
CA ILE A 70 -20.40 8.78 1.46
C ILE A 70 -19.61 9.90 2.14
N LEU A 71 -20.13 11.14 2.07
CA LEU A 71 -19.49 12.29 2.71
C LEU A 71 -19.43 12.15 4.22
N TYR A 72 -20.48 11.62 4.86
CA TYR A 72 -20.52 11.38 6.29
C TYR A 72 -19.48 10.34 6.72
N VAL A 73 -19.43 9.18 6.08
CA VAL A 73 -18.48 8.10 6.40
C VAL A 73 -17.03 8.53 6.09
N GLY A 74 -16.81 9.20 4.96
CA GLY A 74 -15.51 9.75 4.58
C GLY A 74 -15.03 10.84 5.56
N GLY A 75 -15.95 11.71 6.01
CA GLY A 75 -15.69 12.74 7.01
C GLY A 75 -15.29 12.15 8.36
N MET A 76 -16.04 11.14 8.84
CA MET A 76 -15.74 10.42 10.08
C MET A 76 -14.39 9.70 10.03
N ALA A 77 -14.08 9.03 8.91
CA ALA A 77 -12.80 8.36 8.72
C ALA A 77 -11.62 9.36 8.69
N SER A 78 -11.77 10.46 7.94
CA SER A 78 -10.76 11.53 7.86
C SER A 78 -10.54 12.23 9.20
N TRP A 79 -11.62 12.49 9.94
CA TRP A 79 -11.56 13.05 11.29
C TRP A 79 -10.83 12.12 12.27
N GLY A 80 -11.12 10.82 12.24
CA GLY A 80 -10.42 9.81 13.04
C GLY A 80 -8.92 9.76 12.71
N LEU A 81 -8.56 9.81 11.43
CA LEU A 81 -7.16 9.83 10.98
C LEU A 81 -6.42 11.09 11.45
N ARG A 82 -7.06 12.27 11.35
CA ARG A 82 -6.49 13.54 11.84
C ARG A 82 -6.29 13.54 13.35
N ARG A 83 -7.23 12.97 14.11
CA ARG A 83 -7.09 12.83 15.58
C ARG A 83 -5.94 11.90 15.96
N GLN A 84 -5.74 10.80 15.23
CA GLN A 84 -4.60 9.92 15.46
C GLN A 84 -3.26 10.60 15.14
N THR A 85 -3.17 11.34 14.03
CA THR A 85 -1.94 12.02 13.65
C THR A 85 -1.61 13.21 14.55
N GLN A 86 -2.62 13.98 14.99
CA GLN A 86 -2.44 15.05 15.97
C GLN A 86 -1.98 14.50 17.33
N LYS A 87 -2.56 13.41 17.85
CA LYS A 87 -2.08 12.84 19.13
C LYS A 87 -0.61 12.39 19.08
N LYS A 88 -0.15 11.91 17.91
CA LYS A 88 1.25 11.49 17.70
C LYS A 88 2.22 12.68 17.61
N SER A 89 1.75 13.87 17.24
CA SER A 89 2.61 15.07 17.14
C SER A 89 2.80 15.82 18.45
N TRP A 90 1.98 15.54 19.48
CA TRP A 90 2.02 16.25 20.77
C TRP A 90 2.92 15.58 21.82
N GLY A 91 3.60 14.47 21.49
CA GLY A 91 4.61 13.85 22.37
C GLY A 91 4.06 13.30 23.70
N VAL A 92 2.75 13.23 23.88
CA VAL A 92 2.13 12.62 25.05
C VAL A 92 2.24 11.10 24.90
N PRO A 93 2.92 10.39 25.83
CA PRO A 93 2.97 8.93 25.80
C PRO A 93 1.54 8.40 25.89
N LEU A 94 1.19 7.50 24.97
CA LEU A 94 -0.07 6.80 25.00
C LEU A 94 -0.11 5.96 26.28
N PRO A 95 -1.18 6.00 27.10
CA PRO A 95 -1.42 4.93 28.06
C PRO A 95 -1.51 3.61 27.28
N ASP A 96 -0.91 2.55 27.82
CA ASP A 96 -0.67 1.28 27.16
C ASP A 96 -1.86 0.79 26.31
N GLU A 97 -1.54 0.27 25.13
CA GLU A 97 -2.43 0.01 23.98
C GLU A 97 -3.63 -0.95 24.21
N GLU A 98 -3.90 -1.37 25.44
CA GLU A 98 -4.91 -2.39 25.73
C GLU A 98 -6.36 -1.93 25.47
N ASN A 99 -6.64 -0.62 25.43
CA ASN A 99 -8.02 -0.11 25.37
C ASN A 99 -8.44 0.62 24.08
N THR A 100 -7.73 0.41 22.96
CA THR A 100 -8.20 0.90 21.64
C THR A 100 -9.34 0.08 21.04
N TRP A 101 -9.78 -0.98 21.75
CA TRP A 101 -10.85 -1.88 21.31
C TRP A 101 -12.21 -1.22 21.16
N LEU A 102 -12.48 -0.08 21.82
CA LEU A 102 -13.77 0.61 21.74
C LEU A 102 -13.93 1.53 20.52
N PHE A 103 -12.85 2.01 19.91
CA PHE A 103 -12.93 2.89 18.73
C PHE A 103 -13.18 2.13 17.42
N ARG A 104 -12.78 0.86 17.37
CA ARG A 104 -13.02 -0.05 16.24
C ARG A 104 -14.50 -0.40 16.03
N PRO A 105 -15.29 -0.80 17.04
CA PRO A 105 -16.68 -1.20 16.85
C PRO A 105 -17.56 -0.05 16.36
N GLY A 106 -17.30 1.20 16.72
CA GLY A 106 -18.08 2.34 16.21
C GLY A 106 -17.95 2.54 14.69
N VAL A 107 -16.73 2.42 14.15
CA VAL A 107 -16.48 2.51 12.70
C VAL A 107 -17.08 1.31 11.98
N TRP A 108 -16.93 0.10 12.53
CA TRP A 108 -17.50 -1.11 11.95
C TRP A 108 -19.04 -1.15 12.04
N ALA A 109 -19.61 -0.66 13.13
CA ALA A 109 -21.06 -0.52 13.30
C ALA A 109 -21.62 0.52 12.31
N GLY A 110 -20.95 1.67 12.15
CA GLY A 110 -21.33 2.66 11.14
C GLY A 110 -21.28 2.10 9.72
N LEU A 111 -20.25 1.32 9.39
CA LEU A 111 -20.11 0.67 8.09
C LEU A 111 -21.16 -0.44 7.88
N ALA A 112 -21.46 -1.22 8.92
CA ALA A 112 -22.50 -2.24 8.90
C ALA A 112 -23.91 -1.64 8.73
N VAL A 113 -24.22 -0.56 9.45
CA VAL A 113 -25.48 0.18 9.31
C VAL A 113 -25.61 0.82 7.93
N GLY A 114 -24.52 1.39 7.40
CA GLY A 114 -24.49 1.92 6.03
C GLY A 114 -24.74 0.85 4.96
N MET A 115 -24.13 -0.32 5.11
CA MET A 115 -24.37 -1.46 4.21
C MET A 115 -25.80 -2.01 4.33
N LEU A 116 -26.33 -2.11 5.55
CA LEU A 116 -27.71 -2.56 5.77
C LEU A 116 -28.72 -1.59 5.14
N TYR A 117 -28.50 -0.28 5.29
CA TYR A 117 -29.34 0.75 4.67
C TYR A 117 -29.33 0.65 3.14
N GLN A 118 -28.15 0.48 2.53
CA GLN A 118 -28.02 0.27 1.08
C GLN A 118 -28.72 -1.02 0.61
N ALA A 119 -28.61 -2.10 1.38
CA ALA A 119 -29.30 -3.35 1.08
C ALA A 119 -30.83 -3.19 1.14
N VAL A 120 -31.36 -2.48 2.14
CA VAL A 120 -32.80 -2.20 2.28
C VAL A 120 -33.30 -1.35 1.10
N LEU A 121 -32.56 -0.30 0.70
CA LEU A 121 -32.92 0.51 -0.45
C LEU A 121 -32.93 -0.29 -1.77
N LEU A 122 -31.97 -1.21 -1.96
CA LEU A 122 -31.95 -2.11 -3.11
C LEU A 122 -33.16 -3.05 -3.13
N VAL A 123 -33.53 -3.63 -1.98
CA VAL A 123 -34.70 -4.51 -1.87
C VAL A 123 -35.99 -3.74 -2.12
N LEU A 124 -36.17 -2.58 -1.49
CA LEU A 124 -37.36 -1.75 -1.71
C LEU A 124 -37.44 -1.24 -3.15
N GLY A 125 -36.32 -0.83 -3.74
CA GLY A 125 -36.25 -0.41 -5.14
C GLY A 125 -36.60 -1.54 -6.10
N THR A 126 -36.11 -2.76 -5.86
CA THR A 126 -36.45 -3.93 -6.69
C THR A 126 -37.89 -4.37 -6.53
N VAL A 127 -38.44 -4.36 -5.31
CA VAL A 127 -39.86 -4.65 -5.06
C VAL A 127 -40.75 -3.60 -5.73
N LEU A 128 -40.46 -2.31 -5.57
CA LEU A 128 -41.21 -1.24 -6.21
C LEU A 128 -41.11 -1.31 -7.74
N TRP A 129 -39.93 -1.60 -8.28
CA TRP A 129 -39.73 -1.80 -9.72
C TRP A 129 -40.55 -2.98 -10.22
N LEU A 130 -40.50 -4.14 -9.54
CA LEU A 130 -41.32 -5.31 -9.84
C LEU A 130 -42.80 -4.96 -9.83
N LEU A 131 -43.29 -4.30 -8.77
CA LEU A 131 -44.70 -3.91 -8.64
C LEU A 131 -45.15 -2.96 -9.77
N LEU A 132 -44.34 -1.96 -10.11
CA LEU A 132 -44.63 -0.99 -11.18
C LEU A 132 -44.54 -1.61 -12.57
N HIS A 133 -43.69 -2.62 -12.75
CA HIS A 133 -43.38 -3.21 -14.04
C HIS A 133 -43.83 -4.67 -14.14
N ILE A 134 -44.80 -5.13 -13.32
CA ILE A 134 -45.33 -6.51 -13.36
C ILE A 134 -45.67 -6.93 -14.80
N LYS A 135 -46.21 -6.03 -15.64
CA LYS A 135 -46.51 -6.31 -17.05
C LYS A 135 -45.27 -6.39 -17.96
N LEU A 136 -44.19 -5.65 -17.66
CA LEU A 136 -42.95 -5.61 -18.48
C LEU A 136 -41.92 -6.66 -18.03
N GLY A 137 -41.80 -6.90 -16.73
CA GLY A 137 -40.93 -7.91 -16.13
C GLY A 137 -41.31 -9.32 -16.57
N LEU A 138 -42.58 -9.59 -16.86
CA LEU A 138 -43.04 -10.88 -17.38
C LEU A 138 -42.56 -11.19 -18.82
N ASN A 139 -42.12 -10.21 -19.58
CA ASN A 139 -41.52 -10.42 -20.91
C ASN A 139 -39.99 -10.46 -20.88
N ILE A 140 -39.34 -9.95 -19.82
CA ILE A 140 -37.87 -9.81 -19.74
C ILE A 140 -37.25 -10.77 -18.71
N ALA A 141 -38.02 -11.32 -17.77
CA ALA A 141 -37.55 -12.17 -16.67
C ALA A 141 -36.97 -13.55 -17.06
N GLY A 142 -36.70 -13.80 -18.34
CA GLY A 142 -36.08 -15.04 -18.77
C GLY A 142 -34.58 -15.16 -18.47
N VAL A 143 -33.78 -14.08 -18.54
CA VAL A 143 -32.31 -14.27 -18.66
C VAL A 143 -31.43 -13.22 -17.96
N SER A 144 -31.82 -11.94 -17.86
CA SER A 144 -30.83 -10.87 -17.54
C SER A 144 -30.59 -10.59 -16.04
N GLY A 145 -31.58 -10.81 -15.18
CA GLY A 145 -31.49 -10.42 -13.75
C GLY A 145 -30.59 -11.31 -12.88
N ALA A 146 -30.55 -12.61 -13.17
CA ALA A 146 -29.75 -13.58 -12.41
C ALA A 146 -28.26 -13.55 -12.76
N VAL A 147 -27.92 -13.22 -14.01
CA VAL A 147 -26.52 -13.18 -14.47
C VAL A 147 -25.78 -11.98 -13.87
N GLY A 148 -26.44 -10.82 -13.78
CA GLY A 148 -25.79 -9.59 -13.27
C GLY A 148 -25.40 -9.65 -11.80
N THR A 149 -26.25 -10.24 -10.95
CA THR A 149 -26.01 -10.39 -9.50
C THR A 149 -24.96 -11.46 -9.19
N VAL A 150 -24.97 -12.58 -9.91
CA VAL A 150 -23.93 -13.61 -9.80
C VAL A 150 -22.58 -13.07 -10.24
N TYR A 151 -22.51 -12.30 -11.34
CA TYR A 151 -21.24 -11.75 -11.85
C TYR A 151 -20.63 -10.71 -10.91
N THR A 152 -21.44 -9.85 -10.29
CA THR A 152 -20.96 -8.84 -9.33
C THR A 152 -20.47 -9.48 -8.03
N LEU A 153 -21.19 -10.48 -7.50
CA LEU A 153 -20.72 -11.23 -6.34
C LEU A 153 -19.42 -11.99 -6.63
N THR A 154 -19.33 -12.65 -7.79
CA THR A 154 -18.13 -13.42 -8.18
C THR A 154 -16.92 -12.50 -8.36
N ALA A 155 -17.10 -11.33 -8.99
CA ALA A 155 -16.06 -10.32 -9.15
C ALA A 155 -15.58 -9.73 -7.81
N LEU A 156 -16.49 -9.51 -6.85
CA LEU A 156 -16.14 -9.06 -5.51
C LEU A 156 -15.31 -10.10 -4.74
N THR A 157 -15.65 -11.39 -4.84
CA THR A 157 -14.83 -12.47 -4.26
C THR A 157 -13.47 -12.64 -4.94
N ALA A 158 -13.34 -12.34 -6.24
CA ALA A 158 -12.08 -12.44 -6.97
C ALA A 158 -11.13 -11.25 -6.67
N LEU A 159 -11.68 -10.04 -6.48
CA LEU A 159 -10.91 -8.83 -6.20
C LEU A 159 -10.39 -8.75 -4.76
N TYR A 160 -11.14 -9.30 -3.81
CA TYR A 160 -10.71 -9.37 -2.42
C TYR A 160 -10.24 -10.79 -2.11
N LYS A 161 -8.92 -11.06 -2.20
CA LYS A 161 -8.32 -12.28 -1.64
C LYS A 161 -8.48 -12.28 -0.11
N ILE A 162 -9.67 -12.60 0.37
CA ILE A 162 -9.98 -12.62 1.80
C ILE A 162 -9.30 -13.85 2.41
N PRO A 163 -8.36 -13.68 3.37
CA PRO A 163 -7.67 -14.80 3.99
C PRO A 163 -8.66 -15.70 4.73
N LYS A 164 -8.46 -17.03 4.65
CA LYS A 164 -9.35 -18.10 5.17
C LYS A 164 -9.71 -18.01 6.67
N ARG A 165 -9.13 -17.08 7.44
CA ARG A 165 -9.35 -16.93 8.89
C ARG A 165 -10.52 -15.99 9.27
N PHE A 166 -11.20 -15.35 8.32
CA PHE A 166 -12.31 -14.43 8.62
C PHE A 166 -13.68 -15.16 8.67
N TYR A 167 -14.06 -15.64 9.86
CA TYR A 167 -15.35 -16.28 10.12
C TYR A 167 -16.57 -15.36 9.94
N LEU A 168 -16.40 -14.03 10.01
CA LEU A 168 -17.49 -13.06 9.89
C LEU A 168 -18.12 -13.02 8.48
N GLY A 169 -17.35 -13.34 7.44
CA GLY A 169 -17.87 -13.41 6.07
C GLY A 169 -18.96 -14.47 5.91
N ARG A 170 -18.86 -15.60 6.63
CA ARG A 170 -19.88 -16.65 6.58
C ARG A 170 -21.22 -16.19 7.16
N PHE A 171 -21.19 -15.38 8.23
CA PHE A 171 -22.43 -14.91 8.88
C PHE A 171 -23.18 -13.85 8.07
N VAL A 172 -22.49 -13.05 7.24
CA VAL A 172 -23.13 -12.01 6.42
C VAL A 172 -23.50 -12.53 5.03
N PHE A 173 -22.63 -13.32 4.40
CA PHE A 173 -22.88 -13.80 3.03
C PHE A 173 -23.83 -15.00 2.97
N ALA A 174 -23.85 -15.89 3.97
CA ALA A 174 -24.77 -17.04 3.97
C ALA A 174 -26.26 -16.64 3.94
N PRO A 175 -26.75 -15.68 4.77
CA PRO A 175 -28.16 -15.28 4.69
C PRO A 175 -28.49 -14.56 3.37
N LEU A 176 -27.57 -13.78 2.80
CA LEU A 176 -27.78 -13.14 1.50
C LEU A 176 -27.90 -14.15 0.36
N ILE A 177 -27.07 -15.20 0.37
CA ILE A 177 -27.15 -16.31 -0.60
C ILE A 177 -28.48 -17.07 -0.40
N LEU A 178 -28.89 -17.32 0.84
CA LEU A 178 -30.13 -18.03 1.15
C LEU A 178 -31.37 -17.24 0.68
N ILE A 179 -31.42 -15.93 0.93
CA ILE A 179 -32.52 -15.06 0.48
C ILE A 179 -32.58 -15.02 -1.05
N SER A 180 -31.42 -14.95 -1.72
CA SER A 180 -31.35 -14.96 -3.18
C SER A 180 -31.84 -16.30 -3.76
N ALA A 181 -31.45 -17.42 -3.15
CA ALA A 181 -31.89 -18.75 -3.56
C ALA A 181 -33.41 -18.94 -3.36
N LEU A 182 -33.96 -18.46 -2.24
CA LEU A 182 -35.41 -18.46 -1.99
C LEU A 182 -36.18 -17.62 -3.01
N GLY A 183 -35.65 -16.44 -3.38
CA GLY A 183 -36.25 -15.59 -4.41
C GLY A 183 -36.30 -16.27 -5.78
N ILE A 184 -35.22 -16.94 -6.18
CA ILE A 184 -35.15 -17.71 -7.44
C ILE A 184 -36.13 -18.89 -7.39
N ALA A 185 -36.17 -19.65 -6.30
CA ALA A 185 -37.09 -20.78 -6.14
C ALA A 185 -38.55 -20.34 -6.25
N LEU A 186 -38.92 -19.22 -5.59
CA LEU A 186 -40.27 -18.67 -5.66
C LEU A 186 -40.64 -18.23 -7.08
N ALA A 187 -39.71 -17.58 -7.80
CA ALA A 187 -39.92 -17.18 -9.19
C ALA A 187 -40.16 -18.40 -10.11
N ILE A 188 -39.42 -19.50 -9.92
CA ILE A 188 -39.61 -20.75 -10.66
C ILE A 188 -40.99 -21.35 -10.36
N ILE A 189 -41.40 -21.42 -9.09
CA ILE A 189 -42.70 -21.96 -8.68
C ILE A 189 -43.85 -21.15 -9.31
N LEU A 190 -43.77 -19.82 -9.23
CA LEU A 190 -44.78 -18.94 -9.84
C LEU A 190 -44.83 -19.07 -11.36
N GLY A 191 -43.67 -19.26 -12.01
CA GLY A 191 -43.59 -19.55 -13.44
C GLY A 191 -44.28 -20.88 -13.81
N GLN A 192 -44.07 -21.93 -13.03
CA GLN A 192 -44.70 -23.24 -13.24
C GLN A 192 -46.23 -23.17 -13.08
N ILE A 193 -46.73 -22.52 -12.02
CA ILE A 193 -48.17 -22.35 -11.79
C ILE A 193 -48.84 -21.68 -12.99
N ARG A 194 -48.20 -20.66 -13.57
CA ARG A 194 -48.72 -19.96 -14.74
C ARG A 194 -48.69 -20.82 -16.01
N ASN A 195 -47.65 -21.63 -16.20
CA ASN A 195 -47.59 -22.58 -17.31
C ASN A 195 -48.71 -23.64 -17.21
N TYR A 196 -49.02 -24.11 -15.99
CA TYR A 196 -50.16 -24.99 -15.76
C TYR A 196 -51.49 -24.32 -16.12
N ASP A 197 -51.68 -23.05 -15.74
CA ASP A 197 -52.89 -22.30 -16.05
C ASP A 197 -53.05 -22.04 -17.57
N GLN A 198 -51.94 -21.80 -18.28
CA GLN A 198 -51.94 -21.70 -19.75
C GLN A 198 -52.19 -23.04 -20.44
N ALA A 199 -51.63 -24.13 -19.93
CA ALA A 199 -51.89 -25.47 -20.45
C ALA A 199 -53.36 -25.86 -20.25
N ALA A 200 -53.94 -25.56 -19.09
CA ALA A 200 -55.35 -25.78 -18.80
C ALA A 200 -56.26 -25.01 -19.78
N LYS A 201 -55.94 -23.75 -20.09
CA LYS A 201 -56.68 -22.94 -21.08
C LYS A 201 -56.57 -23.51 -22.50
N LYS A 202 -55.37 -23.95 -22.91
CA LYS A 202 -55.18 -24.59 -24.22
C LYS A 202 -55.92 -25.92 -24.35
N HIS A 203 -55.97 -26.72 -23.29
CA HIS A 203 -56.74 -27.96 -23.27
C HIS A 203 -58.26 -27.73 -23.28
N ALA A 204 -58.73 -26.65 -22.65
CA ALA A 204 -60.13 -26.23 -22.72
C ALA A 204 -60.52 -25.79 -24.14
N GLU A 205 -59.65 -25.08 -24.86
CA GLU A 205 -59.90 -24.63 -26.24
C GLU A 205 -59.78 -25.76 -27.29
N GLN A 206 -58.97 -26.79 -27.04
CA GLN A 206 -58.77 -27.89 -28.00
C GLN A 206 -59.83 -29.01 -27.94
N SER A 207 -60.79 -28.95 -27.00
CA SER A 207 -61.76 -30.04 -26.79
C SER A 207 -63.00 -30.10 -27.72
N PRO A 208 -63.38 -29.13 -28.58
CA PRO A 208 -64.50 -29.35 -29.50
C PRO A 208 -64.12 -29.84 -30.92
N ALA A 209 -62.86 -29.75 -31.35
CA ALA A 209 -62.54 -29.82 -32.79
C ALA A 209 -61.80 -31.10 -33.25
N ARG A 210 -61.63 -32.13 -32.42
CA ARG A 210 -60.87 -33.35 -32.78
C ARG A 210 -61.75 -34.56 -33.07
N ARG A 211 -62.65 -34.43 -34.04
CA ARG A 211 -63.12 -35.55 -34.86
C ARG A 211 -62.83 -35.20 -36.32
N GLN A 212 -61.69 -35.64 -36.86
CA GLN A 212 -61.52 -36.21 -38.22
C GLN A 212 -60.04 -36.34 -38.62
N ALA A 213 -59.77 -37.46 -39.34
CA ALA A 213 -58.60 -37.82 -40.16
C ALA A 213 -57.25 -38.01 -39.41
N VAL A 214 -56.64 -39.20 -39.25
CA VAL A 214 -56.32 -40.37 -40.13
C VAL A 214 -55.16 -40.12 -41.13
N ALA A 215 -53.94 -40.48 -40.68
CA ALA A 215 -52.84 -41.21 -41.36
C ALA A 215 -52.08 -40.58 -42.58
N PRO A 216 -50.95 -41.17 -43.08
CA PRO A 216 -49.70 -41.57 -42.39
C PRO A 216 -48.35 -41.27 -43.14
N ALA A 217 -47.24 -41.38 -42.40
CA ALA A 217 -45.89 -41.95 -42.70
C ALA A 217 -45.07 -41.62 -43.98
N THR A 218 -43.79 -41.21 -43.80
CA THR A 218 -42.56 -41.68 -44.54
C THR A 218 -41.27 -41.08 -43.91
N ALA A 219 -40.35 -41.88 -43.31
CA ALA A 219 -39.10 -42.50 -43.83
C ALA A 219 -37.89 -41.53 -44.06
N ILE A 220 -36.87 -41.48 -43.18
CA ILE A 220 -35.51 -42.13 -43.21
C ILE A 220 -34.58 -41.71 -44.38
N ARG A 221 -33.40 -41.10 -44.10
CA ARG A 221 -32.00 -41.64 -44.33
C ARG A 221 -30.86 -40.55 -44.24
N PRO A 222 -29.66 -40.87 -43.69
CA PRO A 222 -28.40 -40.07 -43.74
C PRO A 222 -27.31 -40.69 -44.67
N PRO A 223 -26.21 -39.98 -45.07
CA PRO A 223 -24.82 -40.28 -44.64
C PRO A 223 -23.81 -39.07 -44.69
N ALA A 224 -22.81 -38.90 -43.81
CA ALA A 224 -21.41 -39.43 -43.75
C ALA A 224 -20.29 -38.43 -44.22
N PRO A 225 -19.00 -38.62 -43.84
CA PRO A 225 -18.01 -37.56 -43.56
C PRO A 225 -16.77 -37.50 -44.50
N THR A 226 -15.99 -36.41 -44.39
CA THR A 226 -14.60 -36.22 -44.93
C THR A 226 -13.93 -35.12 -44.08
N GLY A 227 -12.64 -35.05 -43.75
CA GLY A 227 -11.42 -35.77 -44.13
C GLY A 227 -10.22 -35.13 -43.41
N ARG A 228 -9.10 -35.87 -43.37
CA ARG A 228 -7.78 -35.61 -42.75
C ARG A 228 -7.06 -34.38 -43.29
N PHE A 229 -6.14 -33.81 -42.50
CA PHE A 229 -4.79 -33.41 -42.97
C PHE A 229 -3.75 -33.52 -41.84
N SER A 230 -2.59 -34.07 -42.22
CA SER A 230 -1.39 -34.39 -41.43
C SER A 230 -0.29 -33.32 -41.60
N GLU A 231 0.65 -33.32 -40.64
CA GLU A 231 2.10 -32.98 -40.75
C GLU A 231 2.45 -31.50 -41.07
N THR A 232 3.55 -30.89 -40.59
CA THR A 232 4.92 -31.41 -40.46
C THR A 232 5.75 -30.58 -39.45
N PHE A 233 6.66 -31.25 -38.74
CA PHE A 233 7.75 -30.69 -37.93
C PHE A 233 8.86 -30.07 -38.81
N SER A 234 9.56 -29.05 -38.30
CA SER A 234 10.87 -28.62 -38.80
C SER A 234 11.76 -28.15 -37.64
N PRO A 235 13.00 -28.68 -37.47
CA PRO A 235 13.96 -28.20 -36.49
C PRO A 235 15.17 -27.55 -37.18
N ASP A 236 15.52 -26.31 -36.82
CA ASP A 236 16.85 -25.77 -37.10
C ASP A 236 17.24 -24.75 -36.03
N ALA A 237 18.37 -25.01 -35.37
CA ALA A 237 18.99 -24.18 -34.35
C ALA A 237 20.33 -23.65 -34.88
N PRO A 238 20.66 -22.35 -34.70
CA PRO A 238 22.01 -21.87 -34.98
C PRO A 238 22.86 -21.71 -33.70
N VAL A 239 23.97 -22.45 -33.73
CA VAL A 239 25.33 -22.24 -33.21
C VAL A 239 25.61 -20.92 -32.47
N LEU A 240 26.08 -21.04 -31.21
CA LEU A 240 26.73 -19.99 -30.43
C LEU A 240 28.13 -19.68 -30.97
N GLN A 241 28.41 -18.39 -31.23
CA GLN A 241 29.76 -17.85 -31.36
C GLN A 241 30.13 -17.03 -30.11
N GLU A 242 31.30 -17.33 -29.59
CA GLU A 242 31.93 -16.72 -28.41
C GLU A 242 32.68 -15.44 -28.82
N PRO A 243 32.41 -14.25 -28.24
CA PRO A 243 33.11 -13.05 -28.65
C PRO A 243 34.38 -12.80 -27.82
N HIS A 244 35.46 -12.57 -28.55
CA HIS A 244 36.75 -12.07 -28.11
C HIS A 244 36.67 -10.82 -27.22
N ILE A 245 37.55 -10.77 -26.22
CA ILE A 245 37.79 -9.63 -25.33
C ILE A 245 38.91 -8.75 -25.93
N PRO A 246 38.66 -7.48 -26.30
CA PRO A 246 39.72 -6.54 -26.63
C PRO A 246 40.26 -5.82 -25.40
N GLN A 247 41.56 -5.56 -25.43
CA GLN A 247 42.37 -4.91 -24.41
C GLN A 247 42.03 -3.41 -24.25
N THR A 248 42.11 -2.95 -22.98
CA THR A 248 42.39 -1.57 -22.53
C THR A 248 41.68 -0.41 -23.25
N MET A 249 40.51 -0.02 -22.72
CA MET A 249 39.92 1.29 -23.02
C MET A 249 40.58 2.40 -22.15
N PRO A 250 40.80 3.61 -22.71
CA PRO A 250 41.13 4.79 -21.91
C PRO A 250 39.99 5.11 -20.93
N PRO A 251 40.24 5.87 -19.84
CA PRO A 251 39.18 6.26 -18.91
C PRO A 251 38.10 6.99 -19.70
N ARG A 252 36.95 6.32 -19.90
CA ARG A 252 35.73 6.98 -20.35
C ARG A 252 35.51 8.13 -19.38
N SER A 253 35.71 9.37 -19.84
CA SER A 253 34.99 10.48 -19.25
C SER A 253 33.53 10.04 -19.18
N LEU A 254 32.85 10.32 -18.08
CA LEU A 254 31.40 10.18 -17.97
C LEU A 254 30.77 11.15 -18.98
N ALA A 255 30.88 10.79 -20.26
CA ALA A 255 30.28 11.45 -21.39
C ALA A 255 28.79 11.25 -21.20
N THR A 256 28.13 12.30 -20.69
CA THR A 256 26.76 12.66 -21.04
C THR A 256 25.78 11.50 -21.00
N VAL A 257 25.93 10.59 -20.04
CA VAL A 257 24.83 9.70 -19.67
C VAL A 257 23.75 10.64 -19.17
N ASP A 258 22.59 10.63 -19.81
CA ASP A 258 21.39 11.37 -19.42
C ASP A 258 21.11 11.18 -17.92
N GLN A 259 21.68 12.04 -17.08
CA GLN A 259 21.55 12.00 -15.61
C GLN A 259 20.21 12.62 -15.22
N HIS A 260 19.14 12.00 -15.71
CA HIS A 260 17.79 12.28 -15.28
C HIS A 260 17.59 11.64 -13.91
N CYS A 261 17.50 12.49 -12.89
CA CYS A 261 17.39 12.07 -11.50
C CYS A 261 15.92 12.12 -11.04
N ILE A 262 15.64 12.56 -9.81
CA ILE A 262 14.28 12.58 -9.28
C ILE A 262 13.39 13.47 -10.16
N GLY A 263 12.35 12.88 -10.74
CA GLY A 263 11.42 13.59 -11.62
C GLY A 263 11.93 13.81 -13.04
N GLY A 264 13.00 13.12 -13.46
CA GLY A 264 13.56 13.29 -14.79
C GLY A 264 14.24 14.64 -14.99
N LEU A 265 14.76 15.24 -13.91
CA LEU A 265 15.48 16.51 -13.94
C LEU A 265 16.96 16.29 -13.59
N PRO A 266 17.88 17.11 -14.13
CA PRO A 266 19.28 17.07 -13.73
C PRO A 266 19.43 17.50 -12.27
N MET A 267 20.51 17.06 -11.62
CA MET A 267 20.79 17.42 -10.23
C MET A 267 21.08 18.92 -10.10
N ALA A 268 20.37 19.59 -9.19
CA ALA A 268 20.54 21.03 -8.93
C ALA A 268 21.55 21.29 -7.80
N LEU A 269 22.75 20.68 -7.90
CA LEU A 269 23.87 20.91 -6.99
C LEU A 269 25.18 21.06 -7.79
N PRO A 270 26.15 21.85 -7.29
CA PRO A 270 27.45 21.97 -7.93
C PRO A 270 28.22 20.65 -7.85
N GLN A 271 29.11 20.40 -8.81
CA GLN A 271 29.96 19.19 -8.82
C GLN A 271 31.04 19.20 -7.73
N HIS A 272 31.40 20.38 -7.24
CA HIS A 272 32.39 20.60 -6.20
C HIS A 272 31.80 21.46 -5.09
N PRO A 273 32.22 21.26 -3.82
CA PRO A 273 31.77 22.10 -2.71
C PRO A 273 32.14 23.57 -2.97
N ALA A 274 31.26 24.51 -2.64
CA ALA A 274 31.41 25.95 -2.90
C ALA A 274 32.48 26.65 -2.05
N GLY A 275 33.45 25.91 -1.51
CA GLY A 275 34.41 26.37 -0.50
C GLY A 275 34.07 25.87 0.90
N LEU A 276 34.97 26.17 1.83
CA LEU A 276 34.75 25.99 3.27
C LEU A 276 34.12 27.25 3.84
N HIS A 277 33.12 27.07 4.70
CA HIS A 277 32.48 28.15 5.44
C HIS A 277 32.67 27.91 6.92
N SER A 278 33.24 28.89 7.63
CA SER A 278 33.30 28.84 9.09
C SER A 278 31.94 29.19 9.69
N GLY A 279 31.62 28.58 10.82
CA GLY A 279 30.38 28.84 11.55
C GLY A 279 30.38 28.22 12.94
N THR A 280 29.38 28.59 13.73
CA THR A 280 29.23 28.09 15.10
C THR A 280 28.11 27.04 15.20
N VAL A 281 28.38 25.91 15.86
CA VAL A 281 27.37 24.88 16.14
C VAL A 281 26.37 25.41 17.15
N THR A 282 25.09 25.50 16.77
CA THR A 282 24.03 26.10 17.61
C THR A 282 23.12 25.08 18.29
N ALA A 283 22.89 23.91 17.67
CA ALA A 283 22.03 22.87 18.24
C ALA A 283 22.25 21.52 17.56
N PHE A 284 21.88 20.43 18.24
CA PHE A 284 21.73 19.12 17.63
C PHE A 284 20.36 18.97 16.95
N VAL A 285 20.33 18.33 15.79
CA VAL A 285 19.09 18.09 15.03
C VAL A 285 18.51 16.73 15.42
N PRO A 286 17.29 16.68 15.99
CA PRO A 286 16.63 15.40 16.26
C PRO A 286 16.40 14.60 14.97
N ARG A 287 16.54 13.28 15.03
CA ARG A 287 16.41 12.37 13.87
C ARG A 287 15.16 12.63 13.02
N ARG A 288 14.01 12.87 13.65
CA ARG A 288 12.74 13.17 12.95
C ARG A 288 12.80 14.44 12.07
N MET A 289 13.52 15.47 12.55
CA MET A 289 13.68 16.74 11.84
C MET A 289 14.73 16.61 10.74
N ALA A 290 15.79 15.83 10.98
CA ALA A 290 16.77 15.49 9.97
C ALA A 290 16.12 14.79 8.77
N VAL A 291 15.36 13.71 9.01
CA VAL A 291 14.70 12.93 7.95
C VAL A 291 13.74 13.80 7.11
N SER A 292 12.92 14.64 7.75
CA SER A 292 11.98 15.51 7.02
C SER A 292 12.70 16.58 6.19
N THR A 293 13.85 17.06 6.66
CA THR A 293 14.67 18.03 5.94
C THR A 293 15.40 17.37 4.78
N ILE A 294 15.93 16.16 4.95
CA ILE A 294 16.54 15.36 3.88
C ILE A 294 15.55 15.16 2.73
N PHE A 295 14.29 14.76 3.01
CA PHE A 295 13.30 14.58 1.95
C PHE A 295 12.97 15.88 1.19
N ARG A 296 12.95 17.02 1.89
CA ARG A 296 12.76 18.33 1.26
C ARG A 296 13.96 18.68 0.37
N THR A 297 15.18 18.51 0.87
CA THR A 297 16.41 18.76 0.11
C THR A 297 16.51 17.85 -1.12
N GLN A 298 16.25 16.55 -0.98
CA GLN A 298 16.29 15.60 -2.09
C GLN A 298 15.37 16.00 -3.25
N ARG A 299 14.15 16.47 -2.95
CA ARG A 299 13.23 16.99 -3.97
C ARG A 299 13.73 18.27 -4.60
N ALA A 300 14.28 19.19 -3.81
CA ALA A 300 14.79 20.47 -4.28
C ALA A 300 16.03 20.33 -5.17
N VAL A 301 16.92 19.39 -4.85
CA VAL A 301 18.17 19.15 -5.60
C VAL A 301 18.03 18.11 -6.70
N HIS A 302 16.82 17.54 -6.87
CA HIS A 302 16.53 16.43 -7.76
C HIS A 302 17.41 15.19 -7.55
N GLY A 303 18.02 15.02 -6.37
CA GLY A 303 19.00 13.96 -6.10
C GLY A 303 18.72 13.20 -4.82
N PHE A 304 19.40 12.07 -4.64
CA PHE A 304 19.33 11.26 -3.44
C PHE A 304 20.53 11.53 -2.52
N LEU A 305 20.29 11.60 -1.23
CA LEU A 305 21.38 11.66 -0.26
C LEU A 305 22.15 10.34 -0.29
N SER A 306 23.49 10.37 -0.27
CA SER A 306 24.28 9.14 -0.15
C SER A 306 23.90 8.40 1.15
N PRO A 307 23.61 7.08 1.10
CA PRO A 307 23.11 6.33 2.25
C PRO A 307 24.11 6.24 3.41
N GLU A 308 25.40 6.47 3.16
CA GLU A 308 26.43 6.54 4.21
C GLU A 308 26.15 7.65 5.23
N TYR A 309 25.58 8.79 4.81
CA TYR A 309 25.28 9.94 5.68
C TYR A 309 23.88 9.90 6.31
N MET A 310 23.13 8.80 6.15
CA MET A 310 21.79 8.65 6.73
C MET A 310 21.85 8.37 8.24
N ALA A 311 22.89 7.69 8.70
CA ALA A 311 23.07 7.31 10.10
C ALA A 311 23.82 8.36 10.93
N ASP A 312 24.49 9.30 10.26
CA ASP A 312 25.36 10.28 10.90
C ASP A 312 24.56 11.33 11.67
N GLN A 313 25.14 11.79 12.78
CA GLN A 313 24.56 12.85 13.59
C GLN A 313 24.53 14.15 12.80
N ARG A 314 23.52 14.98 13.05
CA ARG A 314 23.35 16.27 12.39
C ARG A 314 23.26 17.38 13.40
N VAL A 315 23.84 18.51 13.04
CA VAL A 315 23.84 19.74 13.84
C VAL A 315 23.35 20.91 13.00
N LEU A 316 22.87 21.95 13.67
CA LEU A 316 22.59 23.24 13.08
C LEU A 316 23.82 24.12 13.27
N VAL A 317 24.44 24.53 12.19
CA VAL A 317 25.54 25.50 12.20
C VAL A 317 24.99 26.86 11.78
N HIS A 318 25.38 27.91 12.49
CA HIS A 318 25.18 29.28 12.05
C HIS A 318 26.46 29.74 11.33
N PRO A 319 26.44 29.94 10.00
CA PRO A 319 27.61 30.41 9.28
C PRO A 319 28.00 31.82 9.72
N ASP A 320 29.29 32.11 9.79
CA ASP A 320 29.76 33.42 10.24
C ASP A 320 29.36 34.51 9.22
N GLY A 321 28.86 35.64 9.74
CA GLY A 321 28.36 36.75 8.93
C GLY A 321 27.01 36.51 8.24
N ALA A 322 26.40 35.32 8.39
CA ALA A 322 25.07 35.06 7.88
C ALA A 322 23.98 35.77 8.70
N ASN A 323 22.78 35.92 8.13
CA ASN A 323 21.62 36.43 8.86
C ASN A 323 21.38 35.58 10.12
N PRO A 324 21.11 36.17 11.31
CA PRO A 324 20.91 35.44 12.56
C PRO A 324 19.76 34.41 12.54
N ALA A 325 18.82 34.50 11.60
CA ALA A 325 17.79 33.48 11.38
C ALA A 325 18.26 32.30 10.52
N MET A 326 19.37 32.44 9.79
CA MET A 326 19.93 31.41 8.92
C MET A 326 20.64 30.34 9.76
N ARG A 327 20.26 29.07 9.54
CA ARG A 327 20.89 27.89 10.12
C ARG A 327 21.05 26.85 9.03
N LEU A 328 22.26 26.30 8.91
CA LEU A 328 22.59 25.23 7.98
C LEU A 328 22.55 23.89 8.72
N MET A 329 21.89 22.89 8.15
CA MET A 329 21.90 21.54 8.71
C MET A 329 23.12 20.79 8.16
N VAL A 330 24.08 20.54 9.03
CA VAL A 330 25.38 19.95 8.68
C VAL A 330 25.46 18.53 9.25
N VAL A 331 26.06 17.62 8.49
CA VAL A 331 26.36 16.26 8.92
C VAL A 331 27.70 16.23 9.65
N VAL A 332 27.71 15.60 10.82
CA VAL A 332 28.91 15.33 11.62
C VAL A 332 29.43 13.96 11.20
N PRO A 333 30.63 13.87 10.60
CA PRO A 333 31.21 12.58 10.22
C PRO A 333 31.33 11.63 11.41
N ALA A 334 31.14 10.34 11.15
CA ALA A 334 31.28 9.31 12.18
C ALA A 334 32.66 9.40 12.88
N GLY A 335 32.66 9.38 14.21
CA GLY A 335 33.86 9.49 15.05
C GLY A 335 34.24 10.92 15.45
N MET A 336 33.59 11.94 14.89
CA MET A 336 33.78 13.33 15.30
C MET A 336 32.81 13.70 16.43
N THR A 337 33.33 14.27 17.52
CA THR A 337 32.52 14.84 18.61
C THR A 337 32.43 16.34 18.43
N VAL A 338 31.22 16.88 18.45
CA VAL A 338 30.96 18.33 18.36
C VAL A 338 30.19 18.81 19.58
N GLN A 339 30.43 20.04 20.01
CA GLN A 339 29.74 20.70 21.11
C GLN A 339 28.97 21.93 20.62
N ILE A 340 27.89 22.29 21.31
CA ILE A 340 27.18 23.55 21.04
C ILE A 340 28.08 24.72 21.46
N GLY A 341 28.18 25.74 20.61
CA GLY A 341 29.08 26.88 20.75
C GLY A 341 30.45 26.67 20.08
N GLN A 342 30.72 25.48 19.54
CA GLN A 342 31.99 25.19 18.88
C GLN A 342 32.04 25.80 17.48
N GLU A 343 33.15 26.46 17.16
CA GLU A 343 33.48 26.89 15.80
C GLU A 343 33.87 25.68 14.94
N ALA A 344 33.34 25.64 13.72
CA ALA A 344 33.52 24.54 12.80
C ALA A 344 33.54 25.02 11.35
N ASP A 345 34.41 24.40 10.56
CA ASP A 345 34.41 24.58 9.11
C ASP A 345 33.45 23.59 8.45
N VAL A 346 32.63 24.11 7.56
CA VAL A 346 31.59 23.38 6.82
C VAL A 346 31.96 23.35 5.34
N ALA A 347 32.07 22.15 4.77
CA ALA A 347 32.09 21.95 3.33
C ALA A 347 30.67 21.91 2.79
N GLY A 348 30.39 22.74 1.78
CA GLY A 348 29.07 22.80 1.15
C GLY A 348 28.63 21.49 0.47
N ALA A 349 27.33 21.28 0.43
CA ALA A 349 26.72 20.16 -0.29
C ALA A 349 27.11 20.17 -1.79
N HIS A 350 27.39 19.00 -2.34
CA HIS A 350 27.83 18.84 -3.73
C HIS A 350 27.41 17.49 -4.32
N ALA A 351 27.32 17.44 -5.65
CA ALA A 351 27.05 16.20 -6.37
C ALA A 351 28.18 15.19 -6.19
N SER A 352 27.84 13.91 -6.01
CA SER A 352 28.83 12.85 -5.86
C SER A 352 29.53 12.58 -7.20
N HIS A 353 30.86 12.65 -7.21
CA HIS A 353 31.68 12.26 -8.37
C HIS A 353 31.60 10.75 -8.66
N ARG A 354 31.17 9.93 -7.69
CA ARG A 354 31.15 8.46 -7.79
C ARG A 354 29.82 7.91 -8.29
N PHE A 355 28.73 8.60 -8.01
CA PHE A 355 27.38 8.08 -8.23
C PHE A 355 26.49 9.14 -8.85
N ALA A 356 25.97 8.85 -10.04
CA ALA A 356 24.93 9.66 -10.66
C ALA A 356 23.73 9.81 -9.72
N CYS A 357 23.11 10.98 -9.71
CA CYS A 357 21.92 11.28 -8.91
C CYS A 357 22.11 11.14 -7.38
N ARG A 358 23.34 11.06 -6.88
CA ARG A 358 23.63 11.17 -5.44
C ARG A 358 24.37 12.43 -5.08
N TYR A 359 24.11 12.96 -3.90
CA TYR A 359 24.84 14.10 -3.38
C TYR A 359 25.41 13.84 -1.98
N THR A 360 26.51 14.53 -1.71
CA THR A 360 27.12 14.68 -0.40
C THR A 360 26.48 15.90 0.26
N PRO A 361 25.95 15.79 1.50
CA PRO A 361 25.33 16.92 2.21
C PRO A 361 26.41 17.92 2.65
N ASP A 362 26.00 19.00 3.30
CA ASP A 362 26.94 19.85 4.03
C ASP A 362 27.64 19.02 5.12
N LEU A 363 28.96 19.03 5.13
CA LEU A 363 29.79 18.21 6.02
C LEU A 363 30.64 19.09 6.94
N LEU A 364 30.77 18.69 8.19
CA LEU A 364 31.70 19.30 9.13
C LEU A 364 33.11 18.74 8.87
N VAL A 365 34.07 19.59 8.51
CA VAL A 365 35.39 19.17 8.02
C VAL A 365 36.44 19.20 9.12
N ALA A 366 36.44 20.25 9.94
CA ALA A 366 37.34 20.38 11.07
C ALA A 366 36.71 21.30 12.12
N PRO A 367 36.86 21.00 13.42
CA PRO A 367 36.63 22.00 14.43
C PRO A 367 37.85 22.91 14.48
N VAL A 368 37.62 24.21 14.31
CA VAL A 368 38.67 25.22 14.36
C VAL A 368 39.26 25.20 15.78
N GLY A 369 40.49 24.71 15.93
CA GLY A 369 41.17 24.60 17.23
C GLY A 369 40.89 23.33 18.05
N ALA A 370 40.25 22.29 17.51
CA ALA A 370 40.18 21.02 18.22
C ALA A 370 41.57 20.36 18.30
N THR A 371 42.23 20.54 19.44
CA THR A 371 43.21 19.55 19.90
C THR A 371 42.47 18.21 19.93
N PRO A 372 42.96 17.14 19.28
CA PRO A 372 42.29 15.85 19.31
C PRO A 372 42.00 15.50 20.77
N SER A 373 40.72 15.50 21.12
CA SER A 373 40.30 15.16 22.48
C SER A 373 40.85 13.77 22.76
N ALA A 374 41.68 13.67 23.80
CA ALA A 374 42.20 12.39 24.26
C ALA A 374 41.00 11.43 24.32
N PRO A 375 41.12 10.19 23.79
CA PRO A 375 40.01 9.27 23.68
C PRO A 375 39.33 9.18 25.04
N SER A 376 38.11 9.72 25.12
CA SER A 376 37.35 9.74 26.35
C SER A 376 37.29 8.31 26.88
N THR A 377 37.65 8.08 28.14
CA THR A 377 37.70 6.76 28.78
C THR A 377 36.37 5.99 28.57
N ASP A 378 35.26 6.73 28.50
CA ASP A 378 33.91 6.25 28.19
C ASP A 378 33.81 5.48 26.85
N GLY A 379 34.54 5.92 25.82
CA GLY A 379 34.51 5.28 24.50
C GLY A 379 35.09 3.86 24.54
N GLY A 380 36.16 3.67 25.31
CA GLY A 380 36.77 2.36 25.52
C GLY A 380 35.82 1.40 26.25
N LEU A 381 35.18 1.86 27.33
CA LEU A 381 34.23 1.07 28.11
C LEU A 381 32.98 0.70 27.30
N THR A 382 32.46 1.64 26.50
CA THR A 382 31.30 1.39 25.64
C THR A 382 31.60 0.34 24.55
N ALA A 383 32.79 0.41 23.94
CA ALA A 383 33.24 -0.56 22.95
C ALA A 383 33.43 -1.96 23.55
N GLN A 384 34.06 -2.05 24.74
CA GLN A 384 34.19 -3.31 25.48
C GLN A 384 32.83 -3.90 25.84
N TYR A 385 31.89 -3.06 26.29
CA TYR A 385 30.55 -3.50 26.63
C TYR A 385 29.80 -4.04 25.41
N THR A 386 29.87 -3.32 24.29
CA THR A 386 29.26 -3.75 23.02
C THR A 386 29.84 -5.09 22.55
N ALA A 387 31.15 -5.30 22.68
CA ALA A 387 31.79 -6.57 22.34
C ALA A 387 31.27 -7.73 23.20
N GLU A 388 31.06 -7.49 24.50
CA GLU A 388 30.54 -8.50 25.43
C GLU A 388 29.07 -8.87 25.14
N ILE A 389 28.23 -7.88 24.81
CA ILE A 389 26.86 -8.12 24.31
C ILE A 389 26.89 -8.97 23.05
N MET A 390 27.71 -8.60 22.07
CA MET A 390 27.82 -9.30 20.79
C MET A 390 28.28 -10.75 21.00
N ARG A 391 29.25 -10.98 21.89
CA ARG A 391 29.72 -12.33 22.27
C ARG A 391 28.56 -13.18 22.77
N LYS A 392 27.71 -12.64 23.65
CA LYS A 392 26.56 -13.36 24.22
C LYS A 392 25.47 -13.64 23.18
N ILE A 393 25.22 -12.70 22.28
CA ILE A 393 24.29 -12.88 21.15
C ILE A 393 24.77 -14.00 20.23
N TYR A 394 26.03 -13.97 19.81
CA TYR A 394 26.59 -14.99 18.92
C TYR A 394 26.61 -16.38 19.56
N ALA A 395 26.71 -16.49 20.88
CA ALA A 395 26.58 -17.78 21.58
C ALA A 395 25.18 -18.42 21.46
N THR A 396 24.15 -17.62 21.17
CA THR A 396 22.76 -18.10 20.98
C THR A 396 22.29 -18.01 19.52
N TRP A 397 23.18 -17.59 18.62
CA TRP A 397 22.84 -17.33 17.22
C TRP A 397 22.55 -18.63 16.48
N PRO A 398 21.36 -18.78 15.86
CA PRO A 398 21.08 -19.96 15.05
C PRO A 398 22.04 -19.97 13.85
N ALA A 399 22.83 -21.03 13.74
CA ALA A 399 23.88 -21.10 12.74
C ALA A 399 23.32 -21.29 11.32
N HIS A 400 24.05 -20.70 10.37
CA HIS A 400 24.00 -20.87 8.90
C HIS A 400 22.98 -20.04 8.12
N PHE A 401 23.44 -18.85 7.73
CA PHE A 401 22.90 -18.12 6.58
C PHE A 401 23.97 -18.12 5.48
N THR A 402 23.65 -18.62 4.29
CA THR A 402 24.61 -18.74 3.17
C THR A 402 24.93 -17.39 2.51
N GLN A 403 24.08 -16.39 2.71
CA GLN A 403 24.22 -15.05 2.13
C GLN A 403 24.92 -14.12 3.12
N LYS A 404 25.75 -13.20 2.62
CA LYS A 404 26.37 -12.11 3.39
C LYS A 404 25.33 -11.05 3.78
N LEU A 405 24.53 -11.36 4.79
CA LEU A 405 23.46 -10.50 5.30
C LEU A 405 23.93 -9.65 6.49
N ARG A 406 23.34 -8.47 6.63
CA ARG A 406 23.61 -7.54 7.74
C ARG A 406 22.30 -6.94 8.22
N CYS A 407 22.05 -6.99 9.53
CA CYS A 407 20.87 -6.38 10.16
C CYS A 407 21.35 -5.44 11.27
N ARG A 408 20.80 -4.23 11.33
CA ARG A 408 21.08 -3.24 12.38
C ARG A 408 19.90 -3.16 13.31
N LEU A 409 20.14 -3.41 14.59
CA LEU A 409 19.15 -3.48 15.65
C LEU A 409 19.41 -2.40 16.70
N LEU A 410 18.35 -1.81 17.22
CA LEU A 410 18.33 -0.97 18.40
C LEU A 410 17.78 -1.77 19.57
N ILE A 411 18.54 -1.85 20.66
CA ILE A 411 18.11 -2.49 21.90
C ILE A 411 18.03 -1.45 23.01
N ASN A 412 16.97 -1.53 23.81
CA ASN A 412 16.78 -0.71 25.00
C ASN A 412 16.94 -1.62 26.22
N LEU A 413 17.85 -1.26 27.12
CA LEU A 413 18.18 -2.03 28.31
C LEU A 413 17.67 -1.35 29.57
N ASN A 414 17.23 -2.15 30.53
CA ASN A 414 17.00 -1.73 31.90
C ASN A 414 18.33 -1.66 32.67
N PRO A 415 18.39 -1.02 33.85
CA PRO A 415 19.61 -0.93 34.66
C PRO A 415 20.15 -2.29 35.14
N ASP A 416 19.36 -3.36 35.04
CA ASP A 416 19.74 -4.75 35.37
C ASP A 416 20.24 -5.54 34.15
N GLY A 417 20.32 -4.91 32.97
CA GLY A 417 20.74 -5.54 31.72
C GLY A 417 19.66 -6.36 31.02
N THR A 418 18.42 -6.39 31.54
CA THR A 418 17.28 -6.98 30.84
C THR A 418 16.81 -6.08 29.70
N LEU A 419 16.12 -6.66 28.71
CA LEU A 419 15.53 -5.90 27.62
C LEU A 419 14.29 -5.15 28.13
N ARG A 420 14.28 -3.82 27.99
CA ARG A 420 13.13 -2.98 28.31
C ARG A 420 11.99 -3.14 27.31
N SER A 421 12.33 -3.40 26.05
CA SER A 421 11.39 -3.62 24.95
C SER A 421 11.94 -4.68 23.99
N SER A 422 11.08 -5.22 23.12
CA SER A 422 11.57 -6.05 22.02
C SER A 422 12.59 -5.27 21.16
N PRO A 423 13.67 -5.91 20.68
CA PRO A 423 14.64 -5.28 19.78
C PRO A 423 13.96 -4.68 18.56
N MET A 424 14.33 -3.44 18.21
CA MET A 424 13.78 -2.74 17.05
C MET A 424 14.75 -2.83 15.87
N ILE A 425 14.27 -3.23 14.70
CA ILE A 425 15.08 -3.27 13.48
C ILE A 425 15.21 -1.84 12.93
N GLU A 426 16.42 -1.28 13.01
CA GLU A 426 16.73 0.02 12.39
C GLU A 426 16.95 -0.11 10.88
N GLN A 427 17.66 -1.18 10.48
CA GLN A 427 17.97 -1.46 9.09
C GLN A 427 17.79 -2.95 8.82
N PRO A 428 16.76 -3.35 8.05
CA PRO A 428 16.52 -4.74 7.72
C PRO A 428 17.62 -5.28 6.80
N SER A 429 17.88 -6.58 6.87
CA SER A 429 18.86 -7.25 6.00
C SER A 429 18.34 -7.52 4.59
N GLY A 430 17.02 -7.37 4.38
CA GLY A 430 16.32 -7.81 3.16
C GLY A 430 15.83 -9.25 3.22
N SER A 431 16.05 -9.96 4.34
CA SER A 431 15.55 -11.31 4.59
C SER A 431 14.80 -11.35 5.92
N ASP A 432 13.47 -11.57 5.87
CA ASP A 432 12.63 -11.66 7.06
C ASP A 432 13.09 -12.78 8.01
N SER A 433 13.58 -13.90 7.46
CA SER A 433 14.12 -15.00 8.28
C SER A 433 15.38 -14.61 9.04
N PHE A 434 16.28 -13.84 8.42
CA PHE A 434 17.49 -13.35 9.08
C PHE A 434 17.15 -12.30 10.14
N ASP A 435 16.26 -11.36 9.82
CA ASP A 435 15.86 -10.28 10.73
C ASP A 435 15.12 -10.84 11.95
N ASN A 436 14.21 -11.81 11.77
CA ASN A 436 13.53 -12.47 12.88
C ASN A 436 14.49 -13.31 13.73
N ALA A 437 15.42 -14.06 13.11
CA ALA A 437 16.45 -14.78 13.83
C ALA A 437 17.35 -13.83 14.64
N ALA A 438 17.61 -12.64 14.10
CA ALA A 438 18.38 -11.60 14.77
C ALA A 438 17.72 -11.11 16.06
N VAL A 439 16.44 -10.78 15.98
CA VAL A 439 15.63 -10.38 17.12
C VAL A 439 15.55 -11.49 18.17
N GLU A 440 15.33 -12.74 17.75
CA GLU A 440 15.22 -13.87 18.67
C GLU A 440 16.56 -14.22 19.35
N ALA A 441 17.69 -14.11 18.66
CA ALA A 441 19.01 -14.30 19.28
C ALA A 441 19.28 -13.24 20.36
N VAL A 442 18.95 -11.98 20.10
CA VAL A 442 19.07 -10.91 21.10
C VAL A 442 18.19 -11.18 22.33
N LYS A 443 16.93 -11.60 22.12
CA LYS A 443 16.02 -11.95 23.22
C LYS A 443 16.55 -13.12 24.06
N LYS A 444 17.10 -14.15 23.42
CA LYS A 444 17.67 -15.33 24.10
C LYS A 444 18.96 -15.03 24.85
N ALA A 445 19.75 -14.06 24.37
CA ALA A 445 21.00 -13.67 25.02
C ALA A 445 20.79 -12.84 26.30
N ALA A 446 19.64 -12.16 26.43
CA ALA A 446 19.29 -11.40 27.62
C ALA A 446 19.11 -12.34 28.85
N PRO A 447 19.44 -11.88 30.08
CA PRO A 447 19.92 -10.54 30.44
C PRO A 447 21.40 -10.31 30.06
N PHE A 448 21.79 -9.10 29.68
CA PHE A 448 23.20 -8.77 29.39
C PHE A 448 23.97 -8.42 30.67
N PRO A 449 25.30 -8.66 30.74
CA PRO A 449 26.09 -8.23 31.89
C PRO A 449 26.03 -6.70 32.05
N LEU A 450 26.34 -6.19 33.24
CA LEU A 450 26.40 -4.75 33.48
C LEU A 450 27.85 -4.26 33.32
N PRO A 451 28.08 -3.17 32.59
CA PRO A 451 29.42 -2.60 32.44
C PRO A 451 29.83 -1.91 33.75
N ALA A 452 30.92 -2.36 34.37
CA ALA A 452 31.46 -1.71 35.56
C ALA A 452 31.96 -0.30 35.22
N GLY A 453 31.46 0.71 35.94
CA GLY A 453 31.91 2.10 35.80
C GLY A 453 31.33 2.87 34.60
N LEU A 454 30.50 2.26 33.77
CA LEU A 454 29.78 2.97 32.70
C LEU A 454 28.40 3.41 33.23
N PRO A 455 28.04 4.70 33.20
CA PRO A 455 26.76 5.16 33.71
C PRO A 455 25.60 4.70 32.81
N TYR A 456 24.42 4.52 33.41
CA TYR A 456 23.26 3.89 32.76
C TYR A 456 22.80 4.58 31.48
N ASP A 457 22.88 5.91 31.42
CA ASP A 457 22.55 6.71 30.23
C ASP A 457 23.38 6.31 29.01
N LYS A 458 24.63 5.86 29.20
CA LYS A 458 25.53 5.45 28.11
C LYS A 458 25.24 4.06 27.54
N PHE A 459 24.52 3.21 28.29
CA PHE A 459 24.23 1.84 27.86
C PHE A 459 22.74 1.48 27.83
N SER A 460 21.86 2.41 28.23
CA SER A 460 20.40 2.21 28.17
C SER A 460 19.88 2.01 26.74
N GLU A 461 20.58 2.52 25.72
CA GLU A 461 20.27 2.37 24.31
C GLU A 461 21.54 1.93 23.56
N VAL A 462 21.53 0.74 22.98
CA VAL A 462 22.70 0.18 22.26
C VAL A 462 22.30 -0.18 20.84
N VAL A 463 23.10 0.28 19.88
CA VAL A 463 22.94 -0.07 18.46
C VAL A 463 23.89 -1.19 18.09
N LEU A 464 23.34 -2.30 17.62
CA LEU A 464 24.09 -3.50 17.25
C LEU A 464 24.00 -3.74 15.75
N THR A 465 25.08 -4.24 15.15
CA THR A 465 25.08 -4.68 13.75
C THR A 465 25.45 -6.16 13.68
N LEU A 466 24.45 -7.01 13.46
CA LEU A 466 24.63 -8.45 13.33
C LEU A 466 24.91 -8.81 11.88
N ARG A 467 25.86 -9.72 11.67
CA ARG A 467 26.29 -10.18 10.35
C ARG A 467 26.21 -11.69 10.28
N SER A 468 25.78 -12.24 9.15
CA SER A 468 25.91 -13.67 8.88
C SER A 468 27.39 -14.06 8.91
N VAL A 469 27.75 -15.05 9.72
CA VAL A 469 29.07 -15.68 9.64
C VAL A 469 29.03 -16.64 8.45
N SER A 470 29.87 -16.37 7.44
CA SER A 470 30.00 -17.19 6.22
C SER A 470 30.81 -18.44 6.46
#